data_AF-A0A1V6HYH6-F1
#
_entry.id   AF-A0A1V6HYH6-F1
#
_cell.length_a   1.000
_cell.length_b   1.000
_cell.length_c   1.000
_cell.angle_alpha   90.00
_cell.angle_beta   90.00
_cell.angle_gamma   90.00
#
_symmetry.space_group_name_H-M   'P 1'
#
loop_
_entity.id
_entity.type
_entity.pdbx_description
1 polymer ?
#
loop_
_entity_poly.entity_id
_entity_poly.type
_entity_poly.pdbx_seq_one_letter_code
_entity_poly.pdbx_strand_id
1 'polypeptide(L)'
;MTSDTMVLFLKNENLDKMYGFENAFIIEPFMDTLYNQIKGITVTLIFKENEIDSLIMYRQSELVYYLVDDEQKIIGVNHSTGNQTILTFVDRELDKVLILENPQGTVYPLDEFPKELEKLKGFQTYYYKLIANRDEIYKQLNFNPIE
;
A
#
# COMPACT_ATOMS: atom_id res chain seq x y z
N MET A 1 4.70 -2.60 -2.59
CA MET A 1 3.55 -3.24 -3.25
C MET A 1 4.00 -4.56 -3.87
N THR A 2 3.12 -5.55 -3.90
CA THR A 2 3.25 -6.80 -4.66
C THR A 2 1.95 -7.14 -5.36
N SER A 3 2.04 -7.86 -6.48
CA SER A 3 0.94 -8.54 -7.16
C SER A 3 1.53 -9.56 -8.13
N ASP A 4 0.71 -10.45 -8.68
CA ASP A 4 1.21 -11.48 -9.62
C ASP A 4 1.63 -10.86 -10.95
N THR A 5 0.92 -9.82 -11.40
CA THR A 5 1.27 -9.04 -12.59
C THR A 5 1.15 -7.55 -12.29
N MET A 6 2.13 -6.75 -12.73
CA MET A 6 2.11 -5.29 -12.65
C MET A 6 2.31 -4.67 -14.03
N VAL A 7 1.54 -3.63 -14.33
CA VAL A 7 1.70 -2.82 -15.55
C VAL A 7 1.81 -1.36 -15.15
N LEU A 8 2.93 -0.73 -15.49
CA LEU A 8 3.20 0.68 -15.21
C LEU A 8 3.11 1.51 -16.49
N PHE A 9 2.41 2.64 -16.41
CA PHE A 9 2.24 3.59 -17.50
C PHE A 9 3.00 4.87 -17.18
N LEU A 10 3.76 5.33 -18.17
CA LEU A 10 4.44 6.62 -18.14
C LEU A 10 3.78 7.57 -19.13
N LYS A 11 3.70 8.84 -18.75
CA LYS A 11 3.25 9.93 -19.62
C LYS A 11 4.23 11.08 -19.51
N ASN A 12 4.84 11.48 -20.63
CA ASN A 12 5.88 12.51 -20.66
C ASN A 12 6.97 12.25 -19.61
N GLU A 13 7.50 11.02 -19.58
CA GLU A 13 8.54 10.56 -18.64
C GLU A 13 8.14 10.56 -17.15
N ASN A 14 6.89 10.89 -16.83
CA ASN A 14 6.36 10.87 -15.46
C ASN A 14 5.46 9.65 -15.23
N LEU A 15 5.36 9.21 -13.98
CA LEU A 15 4.41 8.18 -13.56
C LEU A 15 2.98 8.70 -13.82
N ASP A 16 2.16 7.90 -14.51
CA ASP A 16 0.74 8.22 -14.75
C ASP A 16 -0.13 7.27 -13.93
N LYS A 17 -0.04 5.96 -14.19
CA LYS A 17 -0.85 4.94 -13.52
C LYS A 17 -0.10 3.62 -13.39
N MET A 18 -0.44 2.83 -12.39
CA MET A 18 0.00 1.45 -12.26
C MET A 18 -1.19 0.54 -11.97
N TYR A 19 -1.24 -0.61 -12.64
CA TYR A 19 -2.17 -1.68 -12.35
C TYR A 19 -1.44 -2.85 -11.71
N GLY A 20 -2.02 -3.42 -10.66
CA GLY A 20 -1.64 -4.72 -10.11
C GLY A 20 -2.81 -5.70 -10.26
N PHE A 21 -2.54 -6.88 -10.82
CA PHE A 21 -3.51 -7.94 -11.03
C PHE A 21 -3.16 -9.17 -10.20
N GLU A 22 -4.19 -9.70 -9.52
CA GLU A 22 -4.15 -10.85 -8.62
C GLU A 22 -3.21 -10.67 -7.41
N ASN A 23 -3.68 -11.12 -6.24
CA ASN A 23 -2.94 -11.05 -4.97
C ASN A 23 -2.31 -9.66 -4.67
N ALA A 24 -3.05 -8.59 -4.99
CA ALA A 24 -2.57 -7.23 -4.79
C ALA A 24 -2.43 -6.93 -3.29
N PHE A 25 -1.24 -6.49 -2.90
CA PHE A 25 -0.91 -6.21 -1.50
C PHE A 25 0.02 -4.99 -1.40
N ILE A 26 -0.31 -4.06 -0.50
CA ILE A 26 0.54 -2.92 -0.12
C ILE A 26 0.81 -2.97 1.37
N ILE A 27 2.08 -2.78 1.72
CA ILE A 27 2.60 -2.72 3.08
C ILE A 27 3.41 -1.44 3.19
N GLU A 28 3.04 -0.62 4.16
CA GLU A 28 3.76 0.58 4.58
C GLU A 28 4.21 0.40 6.03
N PRO A 29 5.52 0.48 6.33
CA PRO A 29 6.00 0.52 7.71
C PRO A 29 5.45 1.77 8.40
N PHE A 30 4.86 1.61 9.58
CA PHE A 30 4.28 2.71 10.32
C PHE A 30 5.11 3.07 11.57
N MET A 31 5.22 2.15 12.54
CA MET A 31 6.00 2.36 13.76
C MET A 31 6.52 1.01 14.29
N ASP A 32 7.80 0.92 14.65
CA ASP A 32 8.44 -0.31 15.12
C ASP A 32 8.19 -1.53 14.20
N THR A 33 7.29 -2.42 14.63
CA THR A 33 6.90 -3.64 13.91
C THR A 33 5.46 -3.60 13.39
N LEU A 34 4.84 -2.41 13.45
CA LEU A 34 3.49 -2.12 13.00
C LEU A 34 3.51 -1.64 11.55
N TYR A 35 2.53 -2.10 10.77
CA TYR A 35 2.43 -1.82 9.35
C TYR A 35 1.02 -1.42 8.96
N ASN A 36 0.89 -0.29 8.26
CA ASN A 36 -0.31 0.00 7.47
C ASN A 36 -0.34 -0.99 6.29
N GLN A 37 -1.50 -1.60 6.08
CA GLN A 37 -1.64 -2.72 5.14
C GLN A 37 -2.97 -2.63 4.40
N ILE A 38 -2.94 -2.87 3.10
CA ILE A 38 -4.16 -3.07 2.32
C ILE A 38 -3.93 -4.18 1.29
N LYS A 39 -4.91 -5.06 1.17
CA LYS A 39 -4.91 -6.12 0.14
C LYS A 39 -6.25 -6.22 -0.57
N GLY A 40 -6.23 -6.86 -1.73
CA GLY A 40 -7.40 -7.17 -2.54
C GLY A 40 -7.00 -8.04 -3.73
N ILE A 41 -7.91 -8.23 -4.70
CA ILE A 41 -7.56 -8.97 -5.91
C ILE A 41 -6.80 -8.09 -6.89
N THR A 42 -7.25 -6.86 -7.12
CA THR A 42 -6.57 -5.93 -8.02
C THR A 42 -6.39 -4.56 -7.36
N VAL A 43 -5.39 -3.84 -7.82
CA VAL A 43 -5.12 -2.47 -7.38
C VAL A 43 -4.84 -1.56 -8.56
N THR A 44 -5.32 -0.33 -8.49
CA THR A 44 -4.94 0.75 -9.37
C THR A 44 -4.31 1.85 -8.55
N LEU A 45 -3.10 2.28 -8.90
CA LEU A 45 -2.49 3.50 -8.39
C LEU A 45 -2.51 4.57 -9.46
N ILE A 46 -2.92 5.77 -9.06
CA ILE A 46 -2.93 6.97 -9.88
C ILE A 46 -1.88 7.92 -9.31
N PHE A 47 -1.06 8.46 -10.21
CA PHE A 47 0.03 9.34 -9.85
C PHE A 47 -0.23 10.76 -10.31
N LYS A 48 0.24 11.72 -9.51
CA LYS A 48 0.29 13.14 -9.83
C LYS A 48 1.64 13.66 -9.37
N GLU A 49 2.36 14.35 -10.26
CA GLU A 49 3.70 14.89 -9.95
C GLU A 49 4.69 13.83 -9.42
N ASN A 50 4.59 12.59 -9.97
CA ASN A 50 5.36 11.41 -9.55
C ASN A 50 5.08 10.92 -8.12
N GLU A 51 4.03 11.42 -7.48
CA GLU A 51 3.56 10.97 -6.17
C GLU A 51 2.23 10.24 -6.32
N ILE A 52 1.94 9.35 -5.36
CA ILE A 52 0.65 8.66 -5.35
C ILE A 52 -0.42 9.69 -4.96
N ASP A 53 -1.34 9.94 -5.87
CA ASP A 53 -2.52 10.78 -5.63
C ASP A 53 -3.63 9.95 -5.00
N SER A 54 -3.86 8.76 -5.57
CA SER A 54 -4.91 7.86 -5.11
C SER A 54 -4.60 6.40 -5.44
N LEU A 55 -5.16 5.54 -4.61
CA LEU A 55 -5.15 4.10 -4.77
C LEU A 55 -6.58 3.59 -4.74
N ILE A 56 -6.87 2.61 -5.58
CA ILE A 56 -8.13 1.88 -5.56
C ILE A 56 -7.83 0.38 -5.46
N MET A 57 -8.20 -0.21 -4.34
CA MET A 57 -8.15 -1.65 -4.10
C MET A 57 -9.51 -2.27 -4.41
N TYR A 58 -9.55 -3.29 -5.26
CA TYR A 58 -10.78 -3.91 -5.75
C TYR A 58 -10.84 -5.39 -5.42
N ARG A 59 -12.07 -5.81 -5.11
CA ARG A 59 -12.54 -7.16 -4.73
C ARG A 59 -11.86 -7.67 -3.46
N GLN A 60 -12.68 -7.96 -2.45
CA GLN A 60 -12.22 -8.48 -1.15
C GLN A 60 -11.13 -7.58 -0.54
N SER A 61 -11.37 -6.28 -0.58
CA SER A 61 -10.49 -5.29 0.05
C SER A 61 -10.48 -5.50 1.55
N GLU A 62 -9.30 -5.56 2.14
CA GLU A 62 -9.07 -5.63 3.58
C GLU A 62 -7.95 -4.65 3.94
N LEU A 63 -8.23 -3.74 4.87
CA LEU A 63 -7.39 -2.64 5.30
C LEU A 63 -7.10 -2.75 6.80
N VAL A 64 -5.85 -2.56 7.17
CA VAL A 64 -5.40 -2.27 8.54
C VAL A 64 -4.68 -0.93 8.51
N TYR A 65 -5.14 0.03 9.29
CA TYR A 65 -4.56 1.37 9.35
C TYR A 65 -4.49 1.89 10.80
N TYR A 66 -3.32 2.35 11.21
CA TYR A 66 -3.11 2.87 12.56
C TYR A 66 -3.53 4.35 12.62
N LEU A 67 -4.38 4.68 13.58
CA LEU A 67 -4.89 6.02 13.81
C LEU A 67 -4.02 6.70 14.87
N VAL A 68 -3.62 7.94 14.60
CA VAL A 68 -2.84 8.77 15.53
C VAL A 68 -3.57 10.06 15.89
N ASP A 69 -3.24 10.62 17.05
CA ASP A 69 -3.61 11.98 17.43
C ASP A 69 -2.60 13.03 16.93
N ASP A 70 -2.85 14.29 17.26
CA ASP A 70 -1.99 15.44 16.91
C ASP A 70 -0.57 15.34 17.53
N GLU A 71 -0.38 14.51 18.56
CA GLU A 71 0.91 14.24 19.20
C GLU A 71 1.60 12.97 18.65
N GLN A 72 1.11 12.40 17.55
CA GLN A 72 1.60 11.16 16.93
C GLN A 72 1.49 9.92 17.83
N LYS A 73 0.57 9.93 18.80
CA LYS A 73 0.27 8.76 19.65
C LYS A 73 -0.81 7.91 18.99
N ILE A 74 -0.63 6.60 19.01
CA ILE A 74 -1.61 5.66 18.49
C ILE A 74 -2.87 5.71 19.36
N ILE A 75 -4.00 6.07 18.76
CA ILE A 75 -5.31 6.13 19.41
C ILE A 75 -6.23 4.95 19.02
N GLY A 76 -5.83 4.17 18.03
CA GLY A 76 -6.54 2.94 17.66
C GLY A 76 -6.04 2.35 16.35
N VAL A 77 -6.61 1.20 16.00
CA VAL A 77 -6.34 0.49 14.76
C VAL A 77 -7.66 0.28 14.03
N ASN A 78 -7.77 0.86 12.84
CA ASN A 78 -8.89 0.59 11.95
C ASN A 78 -8.62 -0.70 11.20
N HIS A 79 -9.45 -1.72 11.41
CA HIS A 79 -9.56 -2.87 10.53
C HIS A 79 -10.89 -2.80 9.80
N SER A 80 -10.83 -2.79 8.46
CA SER A 80 -12.03 -2.72 7.65
C SER A 80 -11.94 -3.58 6.40
N THR A 81 -13.09 -4.09 5.97
CA THR A 81 -13.26 -4.89 4.77
C THR A 81 -14.37 -4.32 3.89
N GLY A 82 -14.29 -4.59 2.59
CA GLY A 82 -15.30 -4.23 1.62
C GLY A 82 -14.97 -4.80 0.25
N ASN A 83 -15.84 -4.59 -0.72
CA ASN A 83 -15.56 -5.01 -2.09
C ASN A 83 -14.64 -4.02 -2.82
N GLN A 84 -14.58 -2.76 -2.38
CA GLN A 84 -13.68 -1.77 -2.93
C GLN A 84 -13.25 -0.78 -1.84
N THR A 85 -11.97 -0.41 -1.83
CA THR A 85 -11.44 0.67 -0.99
C THR A 85 -10.71 1.67 -1.85
N ILE A 86 -11.03 2.95 -1.69
CA ILE A 86 -10.34 4.07 -2.31
C ILE A 86 -9.58 4.81 -1.20
N LEU A 87 -8.28 4.99 -1.41
CA LEU A 87 -7.41 5.82 -0.57
C LEU A 87 -7.00 7.06 -1.38
N THR A 88 -7.09 8.25 -0.80
CA THR A 88 -6.54 9.49 -1.39
C THR A 88 -5.49 10.09 -0.49
N PHE A 89 -4.47 10.71 -1.09
CA PHE A 89 -3.32 11.23 -0.39
C PHE A 89 -3.16 12.73 -0.65
N VAL A 90 -2.71 13.46 0.37
CA VAL A 90 -2.34 14.88 0.31
C VAL A 90 -1.00 15.01 1.02
N ASP A 91 -0.04 15.71 0.40
CA ASP A 91 1.30 15.90 0.96
C ASP A 91 2.00 14.58 1.36
N ARG A 92 1.76 13.51 0.58
CA ARG A 92 2.24 12.13 0.80
C ARG A 92 1.66 11.43 2.04
N GLU A 93 0.66 12.00 2.67
CA GLU A 93 -0.05 11.43 3.81
C GLU A 93 -1.45 10.96 3.39
N LEU A 94 -1.97 9.93 4.05
CA LEU A 94 -3.32 9.44 3.80
C LEU A 94 -4.35 10.47 4.29
N ASP A 95 -5.12 11.02 3.36
CA ASP A 95 -6.15 12.03 3.65
C ASP A 95 -7.53 11.38 3.84
N LYS A 96 -7.90 10.44 2.95
CA LYS A 96 -9.24 9.84 2.98
C LYS A 96 -9.24 8.37 2.69
N VAL A 97 -10.10 7.66 3.43
CA VAL A 97 -10.47 6.26 3.21
C VAL A 97 -11.94 6.20 2.85
N LEU A 98 -12.28 5.59 1.70
CA LEU A 98 -13.65 5.29 1.31
C LEU A 98 -13.80 3.80 1.03
N ILE A 99 -14.67 3.12 1.77
CA ILE A 99 -14.93 1.68 1.63
C ILE A 99 -16.35 1.51 1.09
N LEU A 100 -16.44 0.79 -0.02
CA LEU A 100 -17.66 0.61 -0.79
C LEU A 100 -18.05 -0.86 -0.84
N GLU A 101 -19.35 -1.08 -0.99
CA GLU A 101 -19.99 -2.39 -1.14
C GLU A 101 -19.74 -3.36 0.03
N ASN A 102 -20.76 -3.53 0.87
CA ASN A 102 -20.72 -4.34 2.10
C ASN A 102 -19.58 -3.94 3.05
N PRO A 103 -19.41 -2.63 3.37
CA PRO A 103 -18.37 -2.22 4.30
C PRO A 103 -18.61 -2.85 5.67
N GLN A 104 -17.57 -3.44 6.24
CA GLN A 104 -17.51 -3.86 7.64
C GLN A 104 -16.23 -3.27 8.22
N GLY A 105 -16.32 -2.59 9.35
CA GLY A 105 -15.15 -1.95 9.96
C GLY A 105 -15.27 -1.90 11.46
N THR A 106 -14.14 -2.07 12.14
CA THR A 106 -14.02 -1.90 13.59
C THR A 106 -12.75 -1.12 13.88
N VAL A 107 -12.87 -0.14 14.78
CA VAL A 107 -11.71 0.54 15.35
C VAL A 107 -11.46 -0.09 16.70
N TYR A 108 -10.28 -0.68 16.85
CA TYR A 108 -9.83 -1.31 18.08
C TYR A 108 -8.91 -0.36 18.85
N PRO A 109 -9.02 -0.27 20.18
CA PRO A 109 -7.89 0.13 21.00
C PRO A 109 -6.66 -0.72 20.67
N LEU A 110 -5.45 -0.15 20.72
CA LEU A 110 -4.23 -0.85 20.31
C LEU A 110 -4.00 -2.16 21.08
N ASP A 111 -4.32 -2.17 22.38
CA ASP A 111 -4.18 -3.32 23.28
C ASP A 111 -5.28 -4.38 23.09
N GLU A 112 -6.37 -4.04 22.41
CA GLU A 112 -7.47 -4.94 22.07
C GLU A 112 -7.42 -5.43 20.61
N PHE A 113 -6.46 -4.93 19.81
CA PHE A 113 -6.35 -5.31 18.41
C PHE A 113 -5.95 -6.79 18.27
N PRO A 114 -6.73 -7.62 17.55
CA PRO A 114 -6.46 -9.05 17.45
C PRO A 114 -5.11 -9.36 16.79
N LYS A 115 -4.31 -10.21 17.43
CA LYS A 115 -2.96 -10.56 16.93
C LYS A 115 -2.97 -11.19 15.54
N GLU A 116 -4.01 -11.94 15.22
CA GLU A 116 -4.20 -12.53 13.90
C GLU A 116 -4.47 -11.50 12.80
N LEU A 117 -4.87 -10.28 13.16
CA LEU A 117 -5.11 -9.16 12.23
C LEU A 117 -3.90 -8.21 12.14
N GLU A 118 -2.90 -8.34 13.01
CA GLU A 118 -1.64 -7.56 12.93
C GLU A 118 -0.94 -7.71 11.57
N LYS A 119 -1.07 -8.89 10.94
CA LYS A 119 -0.55 -9.17 9.61
C LYS A 119 -1.64 -9.85 8.79
N LEU A 120 -2.16 -9.14 7.79
CA LEU A 120 -3.19 -9.69 6.93
C LEU A 120 -2.69 -10.94 6.20
N LYS A 121 -3.60 -11.88 5.93
CA LYS A 121 -3.25 -13.08 5.15
C LYS A 121 -2.58 -12.68 3.82
N GLY A 122 -1.38 -13.20 3.58
CA GLY A 122 -0.55 -12.84 2.41
C GLY A 122 0.54 -11.80 2.71
N PHE A 123 0.64 -11.31 3.95
CA PHE A 123 1.68 -10.38 4.35
C PHE A 123 3.08 -10.94 4.09
N GLN A 124 3.83 -10.28 3.21
CA GLN A 124 5.21 -10.63 2.92
C GLN A 124 6.02 -9.37 2.60
N THR A 125 7.11 -9.18 3.33
CA THR A 125 8.01 -8.05 3.11
C THR A 125 9.21 -8.46 2.26
N TYR A 126 9.64 -7.55 1.39
CA TYR A 126 10.77 -7.73 0.50
C TYR A 126 11.79 -6.59 0.63
N TYR A 127 11.78 -5.86 1.75
CA TYR A 127 12.66 -4.70 1.96
C TYR A 127 14.15 -5.05 1.85
N TYR A 128 14.55 -6.28 2.20
CA TYR A 128 15.91 -6.78 2.01
C TYR A 128 16.33 -6.94 0.53
N LYS A 129 15.40 -6.85 -0.42
CA LYS A 129 15.65 -6.87 -1.87
C LYS A 129 15.73 -5.47 -2.48
N LEU A 130 15.55 -4.41 -1.68
CA LEU A 130 15.69 -3.05 -2.20
C LEU A 130 17.13 -2.81 -2.63
N ILE A 131 17.28 -2.25 -3.83
CA ILE A 131 18.57 -1.91 -4.42
C ILE A 131 18.77 -0.41 -4.21
N ALA A 132 19.93 0.00 -3.69
CA ALA A 132 20.09 1.34 -3.15
C ALA A 132 20.17 2.42 -4.23
N ASN A 133 20.67 2.08 -5.42
CA ASN A 133 20.88 3.02 -6.50
C ASN A 133 20.89 2.34 -7.88
N ARG A 134 20.78 3.16 -8.92
CA ARG A 134 20.78 2.74 -10.32
C ARG A 134 21.99 1.89 -10.70
N ASP A 135 23.18 2.23 -10.23
CA ASP A 135 24.40 1.54 -10.61
C ASP A 135 24.44 0.12 -10.03
N GLU A 136 23.89 -0.09 -8.83
CA GLU A 136 23.67 -1.43 -8.27
C GLU A 136 22.63 -2.23 -9.05
N ILE A 137 21.57 -1.60 -9.56
CA ILE A 137 20.58 -2.26 -10.43
C ILE A 137 21.26 -2.78 -11.70
N TYR A 138 22.04 -1.93 -12.37
CA TYR A 138 22.74 -2.31 -13.61
C TYR A 138 23.74 -3.44 -13.40
N LYS A 139 24.49 -3.39 -12.29
CA LYS A 139 25.39 -4.49 -11.90
C LYS A 139 24.66 -5.81 -11.70
N GLN A 140 23.51 -5.80 -11.01
CA GLN A 140 22.74 -7.04 -10.77
C GLN A 140 22.09 -7.60 -12.04
N LEU A 141 21.69 -6.74 -12.98
CA LEU A 141 21.07 -7.14 -14.23
C LEU A 141 22.08 -7.56 -15.32
N ASN A 142 23.39 -7.51 -15.03
CA ASN A 142 24.45 -7.61 -16.05
C ASN A 142 24.21 -6.67 -17.24
N PHE A 143 23.61 -5.51 -16.97
CA PHE A 143 23.25 -4.54 -17.99
C PHE A 143 24.45 -3.60 -18.21
N ASN A 144 25.07 -3.68 -19.38
CA ASN A 144 26.06 -2.71 -19.82
C ASN A 144 25.34 -1.70 -20.72
N PRO A 145 25.07 -0.46 -20.24
CA PRO A 145 24.47 0.56 -21.09
C PRO A 145 25.38 0.80 -22.29
N ILE A 146 24.77 0.84 -23.48
CA ILE A 146 25.47 1.26 -24.70
C ILE A 146 25.59 2.79 -24.61
N GLU A 147 26.83 3.30 -24.68
CA GLU A 147 27.14 4.74 -24.71
C GLU A 147 26.48 5.46 -25.90
#